data_AF-C0MBB8-F1
#
_entry.id   AF-C0MBB8-F1
#
_cell.length_a   1.000
_cell.length_b   1.000
_cell.length_c   1.000
_cell.angle_alpha   90.00
_cell.angle_beta   90.00
_cell.angle_gamma   90.00
#
_symmetry.space_group_name_H-M   'P 1'
#
loop_
_entity.id
_entity.type
_entity.pdbx_description
1 polymer ?
#
loop_
_entity_poly.entity_id
_entity_poly.type
_entity_poly.pdbx_seq_one_letter_code
_entity_poly.pdbx_strand_id
1 'polypeptide(L)' 'MSYKVLVYFDNMLDEEYKFKTEKDASKCHDQLRRKYQGQRLYKVKMEEVEEEVIITNFREVDHD' A
#
# COMPACT_ATOMS: atom_id res chain seq x y z
N MET A 1 -2.94 -4.42 -13.05
CA MET A 1 -2.74 -3.26 -12.15
C MET A 1 -3.71 -3.38 -11.00
N SER A 2 -3.20 -3.31 -9.79
CA SER A 2 -3.97 -3.28 -8.56
C SER A 2 -3.55 -2.03 -7.77
N TYR A 3 -4.38 -1.59 -6.84
CA TYR A 3 -4.14 -0.39 -6.04
C TYR A 3 -4.21 -0.80 -4.58
N LYS A 4 -3.36 -0.22 -3.74
CA LYS A 4 -3.44 -0.41 -2.29
C LYS A 4 -3.46 0.92 -1.57
N VAL A 5 -4.27 1.01 -0.54
CA VAL A 5 -4.31 2.13 0.39
C VAL A 5 -3.77 1.64 1.72
N LEU A 6 -2.71 2.28 2.19
CA LEU A 6 -1.99 1.96 3.41
C LEU A 6 -2.24 3.06 4.43
N VAL A 7 -2.70 2.67 5.60
CA VAL A 7 -2.86 3.56 6.75
C VAL A 7 -1.74 3.25 7.74
N TYR A 8 -0.94 4.25 8.03
CA TYR A 8 0.10 4.17 9.04
C TYR A 8 -0.35 4.92 10.28
N PHE A 9 -0.22 4.27 11.44
CA PHE A 9 -0.34 4.88 12.75
C PHE A 9 1.03 4.89 13.42
N ASP A 10 1.50 6.08 13.82
CA ASP A 10 2.82 6.23 14.46
C ASP A 10 3.96 5.57 13.67
N ASN A 11 3.96 5.76 12.36
CA ASN A 11 4.87 5.14 11.38
C ASN A 11 4.83 3.60 11.29
N MET A 12 3.92 2.92 11.99
CA MET A 12 3.64 1.48 11.80
C MET A 12 2.43 1.29 10.88
N LEU A 13 2.48 0.26 10.02
CA LEU A 13 1.34 -0.09 9.17
C LEU A 13 0.22 -0.63 10.06
N ASP A 14 -0.91 0.07 10.05
CA ASP A 14 -2.09 -0.24 10.87
C ASP A 14 -3.12 -1.00 10.02
N GLU A 15 -3.52 -0.43 8.88
CA GLU A 15 -4.51 -1.01 7.97
C GLU A 15 -3.99 -1.02 6.52
N GLU A 16 -4.24 -2.11 5.80
CA GLU A 16 -3.98 -2.25 4.36
C GLU A 16 -5.28 -2.60 3.62
N TYR A 17 -5.60 -1.84 2.58
CA TYR A 17 -6.76 -2.07 1.72
C TYR A 17 -6.33 -2.29 0.29
N LYS A 18 -6.67 -3.44 -0.30
CA LYS A 18 -6.36 -3.78 -1.70
C LYS A 18 -7.59 -3.60 -2.58
N PHE A 19 -7.39 -2.94 -3.70
CA PHE A 19 -8.41 -2.62 -4.69
C PHE A 19 -7.95 -3.06 -6.08
N LYS A 20 -8.90 -3.48 -6.91
CA LYS A 20 -8.64 -3.81 -8.33
C LYS A 20 -8.81 -2.61 -9.25
N THR A 21 -9.46 -1.56 -8.75
CA THR A 21 -9.91 -0.38 -9.49
C THR A 21 -9.40 0.89 -8.80
N GLU A 22 -8.81 1.80 -9.57
CA GLU A 22 -8.32 3.09 -9.08
C GLU A 22 -9.43 3.91 -8.41
N LYS A 23 -10.63 3.89 -9.00
CA LYS A 23 -11.78 4.66 -8.54
C LYS A 23 -12.22 4.29 -7.12
N ASP A 24 -12.17 3.00 -6.78
CA ASP A 24 -12.49 2.54 -5.43
C ASP A 24 -11.37 2.86 -4.45
N ALA A 25 -10.11 2.69 -4.87
CA ALA A 25 -8.94 3.08 -4.07
C ALA A 25 -8.95 4.58 -3.73
N SER A 26 -9.21 5.44 -4.72
CA SER A 26 -9.29 6.89 -4.58
C SER A 26 -10.41 7.30 -3.61
N LYS A 27 -11.62 6.73 -3.77
CA LYS A 27 -12.73 6.95 -2.82
C LYS A 27 -12.39 6.55 -1.39
N CYS A 28 -11.69 5.42 -1.22
CA CYS A 28 -11.29 4.95 0.10
C CYS A 28 -10.21 5.84 0.71
N HIS A 29 -9.20 6.23 -0.09
CA HIS A 29 -8.15 7.15 0.31
C HIS A 29 -8.72 8.49 0.79
N ASP A 30 -9.65 9.10 0.06
CA ASP A 30 -10.27 10.37 0.48
C ASP A 30 -11.10 10.23 1.77
N GLN A 31 -11.83 9.12 1.94
CA GLN A 31 -12.55 8.84 3.18
C GLN A 31 -11.59 8.70 4.37
N LEU A 32 -10.53 7.91 4.23
CA LEU A 32 -9.54 7.70 5.28
C LEU A 32 -8.79 8.99 5.59
N ARG A 33 -8.41 9.75 4.56
CA ARG A 33 -7.78 11.06 4.72
C ARG A 33 -8.66 12.00 5.54
N ARG A 34 -9.97 12.05 5.29
CA ARG A 34 -10.92 12.86 6.07
C ARG A 34 -11.11 12.34 7.50
N LYS A 35 -11.24 11.01 7.68
CA LYS A 35 -11.36 10.36 8.99
C LYS A 35 -10.16 10.65 9.89
N TYR A 36 -8.97 10.64 9.31
CA TYR A 36 -7.70 10.82 10.02
C TYR A 36 -7.11 12.24 9.90
N GLN A 37 -7.78 13.18 9.23
CA GLN A 37 -7.29 14.55 8.99
C GLN A 37 -6.94 15.30 10.28
N GLY A 38 -7.64 15.00 11.38
CA GLY A 38 -7.40 15.59 12.70
C GLY A 38 -6.33 14.88 13.53
N GLN A 39 -5.77 13.76 13.04
CA GLN A 39 -4.90 12.90 13.82
C GLN A 39 -3.49 12.91 13.25
N ARG A 40 -2.59 13.66 13.89
CA ARG A 40 -1.20 13.89 13.42
C ARG A 40 -0.36 12.61 13.34
N LEU A 41 -0.75 11.56 14.07
CA LEU A 41 -0.09 10.26 14.09
C LEU A 41 -0.49 9.38 12.91
N TYR A 42 -1.61 9.68 12.24
CA TYR A 42 -2.09 8.90 11.12
C TYR A 42 -1.58 9.46 9.80
N LYS A 43 -1.13 8.57 8.91
CA LYS A 43 -0.75 8.88 7.53
C LYS A 43 -1.42 7.89 6.60
N VAL A 44 -2.16 8.39 5.63
CA VAL A 44 -2.78 7.58 4.58
C VAL A 44 -1.95 7.72 3.32
N LYS A 45 -1.59 6.61 2.68
CA LYS A 45 -0.88 6.56 1.40
C LYS A 45 -1.65 5.67 0.42
N MET A 46 -1.68 6.06 -0.84
CA MET A 46 -2.14 5.21 -1.93
C MET A 46 -0.94 4.81 -2.78
N GLU A 47 -0.80 3.52 -3.06
CA GLU A 47 0.25 2.98 -3.93
C GLU A 47 -0.38 2.16 -5.06
N GLU A 48 0.15 2.31 -6.26
CA GLU A 48 -0.21 1.50 -7.42
C GLU A 48 0.68 0.26 -7.40
N VAL A 49 0.06 -0.91 -7.43
CA VAL A 49 0.74 -2.22 -7.47
C VAL A 49 0.54 -2.76 -8.87
N GLU A 50 1.54 -2.55 -9.70
CA GLU A 50 1.72 -3.36 -10.89
C GLU A 50 2.05 -4.78 -10.39
N GLU A 51 1.24 -5.77 -10.76
CA GLU A 51 1.62 -7.18 -10.60
C GLU A 51 2.77 -7.44 -11.59
N GLU A 52 3.95 -6.89 -11.31
CA GLU A 52 5.17 -7.36 -11.94
C GLU A 52 5.48 -8.72 -11.31
N VAL A 53 5.32 -9.75 -12.14
CA VAL A 53 5.79 -11.10 -11.86
C VAL A 53 7.26 -11.01 -11.47
N ILE A 54 7.53 -11.15 -10.18
CA ILE A 54 8.89 -11.22 -9.66
C ILE A 54 9.45 -12.55 -10.15
N ILE A 55 10.15 -12.53 -11.29
CA ILE A 55 11.03 -13.64 -11.66
C ILE A 55 12.10 -13.64 -10.57
N THR A 56 11.97 -14.58 -9.64
CA THR A 56 12.94 -14.77 -8.57
C THR A 56 14.26 -15.16 -9.19
N ASN A 57 15.17 -14.20 -9.36
CA ASN A 57 16.58 -14.50 -9.55
C ASN A 57 17.15 -14.96 -8.20
N PHE A 58 16.84 -16.21 -7.82
CA PHE A 58 17.71 -16.97 -6.94
C PHE A 58 19.01 -17.19 -7.70
N ARG A 59 19.99 -16.31 -7.49
CA ARG A 59 21.37 -16.62 -7.83
C ARG A 59 21.88 -17.51 -6.69
N GLU A 60 21.72 -18.82 -6.85
CA GLU A 60 22.53 -19.78 -6.11
C GLU A 60 23.99 -19.41 -6.35
N VAL A 61 24.67 -18.97 -5.30
CA VAL A 61 26.13 -18.86 -5.28
C VAL A 61 26.59 -20.09 -4.54
N ASP A 62 26.75 -21.19 -5.28
CA ASP A 62 27.62 -22.28 -4.85
C ASP A 62 29.03 -21.70 -4.69
N HIS A 63 29.62 -21.89 -3.51
CA HIS A 63 31.03 -21.61 -3.25
C HIS A 63 31.66 -22.93 -2.78
N ASP A 64 32.51 -23.49 -3.65
CA ASP A 64 33.45 -24.59 -3.39
C ASP A 64 34.46 -24.24 -2.28
#